data_AF-A0A7S2J8V1-F1
#
_entry.id   AF-A0A7S2J8V1-F1
#
_cell.length_a   1.000
_cell.length_b   1.000
_cell.length_c   1.000
_cell.angle_alpha   90.00
_cell.angle_beta   90.00
_cell.angle_gamma   90.00
#
_symmetry.space_group_name_H-M   'P 1'
#
loop_
_entity.id
_entity.type
_entity.pdbx_description
1 polymer ?
#
loop_
_entity_poly.entity_id
_entity_poly.type
_entity_poly.pdbx_seq_one_letter_code
_entity_poly.pdbx_strand_id
1 'polypeptide(L)'
;PPPSPPPPSPPPPTSPLPLPPPPLTPPVPSPPPMPPIPPESPPIPPIPPSAPPSPPPSKPPSPPATCCRYPGCTDSSADNFDPFATDTDLSKCSYKSNQTVVGCTDPRALNYRSEATTCIPLFHAPFPPPLPPPSPPPPSPPPSPPPLPLLQPLLPPPSPPPHLP
;
A
#
# COMPACT_ATOMS: atom_id res chain seq x y z
N PRO A 1 88.03 -2.43 -53.08
CA PRO A 1 86.65 -2.80 -52.68
C PRO A 1 85.73 -1.60 -52.95
N PRO A 2 84.65 -1.74 -53.73
CA PRO A 2 83.77 -0.61 -54.02
C PRO A 2 83.02 -0.16 -52.75
N PRO A 3 82.72 1.14 -52.60
CA PRO A 3 81.95 1.64 -51.46
C PRO A 3 80.54 1.07 -51.48
N SER A 4 80.07 0.63 -50.30
CA SER A 4 78.73 0.09 -50.11
C SER A 4 77.66 1.12 -50.49
N PRO A 5 76.56 0.70 -51.13
CA PRO A 5 75.49 1.62 -51.49
C PRO A 5 74.81 2.18 -50.22
N PRO A 6 74.30 3.42 -50.26
CA PRO A 6 73.60 4.01 -49.13
C PRO A 6 72.30 3.23 -48.82
N PRO A 7 71.86 3.21 -47.56
CA PRO A 7 70.64 2.52 -47.17
C PRO A 7 69.40 3.18 -47.80
N PRO A 8 68.35 2.40 -48.10
CA PRO A 8 67.13 2.93 -48.68
C PRO A 8 66.39 3.87 -47.72
N SER A 9 65.78 4.92 -48.27
CA SER A 9 64.97 5.90 -47.53
C SER A 9 63.76 5.25 -46.84
N PRO A 10 63.32 5.77 -45.68
CA PRO A 10 62.15 5.24 -44.98
C PRO A 10 60.87 5.45 -45.79
N PRO A 11 59.87 4.55 -45.66
CA PRO A 11 58.60 4.68 -46.35
C PRO A 11 57.81 5.90 -45.84
N PRO A 12 56.93 6.49 -46.67
CA PRO A 12 56.09 7.60 -46.26
C PRO A 12 55.13 7.19 -45.13
N PRO A 13 54.69 8.12 -44.27
CA PRO A 13 53.74 7.82 -43.21
C PRO A 13 52.41 7.38 -43.82
N THR A 14 51.98 6.16 -43.47
CA THR A 14 50.65 5.65 -43.81
C THR A 14 49.58 6.53 -43.17
N SER A 15 48.73 7.14 -44.00
CA SER A 15 47.54 7.87 -43.55
C SER A 15 46.66 6.99 -42.66
N PRO A 16 46.12 7.51 -41.55
CA PRO A 16 45.25 6.73 -40.67
C PRO A 16 43.95 6.36 -41.41
N LEU A 17 43.54 5.09 -41.30
CA LEU A 17 42.26 4.62 -41.85
C LEU A 17 41.08 5.38 -41.21
N PRO A 18 40.00 5.66 -41.97
CA PRO A 18 38.77 6.20 -41.40
C PRO A 18 38.20 5.24 -40.33
N LEU A 19 37.83 5.78 -39.17
CA LEU A 19 37.16 5.01 -38.13
C LEU A 19 35.81 4.45 -38.63
N PRO A 20 35.43 3.22 -38.23
CA PRO A 20 34.12 2.67 -38.56
C PRO A 20 33.00 3.51 -37.90
N PRO A 21 31.81 3.57 -38.53
CA PRO A 21 30.66 4.27 -37.95
C PRO A 21 30.23 3.61 -36.63
N PRO A 22 29.65 4.38 -35.68
CA PRO A 22 29.14 3.83 -34.45
C PRO A 22 28.00 2.83 -34.71
N PRO A 23 27.82 1.81 -33.85
CA PRO A 23 26.73 0.85 -33.99
C PRO A 23 25.39 1.59 -33.89
N LEU A 24 24.47 1.26 -34.79
CA LEU A 24 23.10 1.75 -34.74
C LEU A 24 22.47 1.33 -33.41
N THR A 25 22.06 2.31 -32.60
CA THR A 25 21.35 2.03 -31.36
C THR A 25 20.03 1.33 -31.67
N PRO A 26 19.69 0.26 -30.93
CA PRO A 26 18.40 -0.41 -31.12
C PRO A 26 17.25 0.57 -30.83
N PRO A 27 16.12 0.43 -31.54
CA PRO A 27 14.96 1.28 -31.29
C PRO A 27 14.47 1.09 -29.85
N VAL A 28 14.24 2.20 -29.16
CA VAL A 28 13.67 2.21 -27.81
C VAL A 28 12.27 1.57 -27.87
N PRO A 29 11.97 0.55 -27.05
CA PRO A 29 10.63 -0.03 -26.99
C PRO A 29 9.60 1.06 -26.65
N SER A 30 8.51 1.11 -27.41
CA SER A 30 7.41 2.04 -27.12
C SER A 30 6.86 1.78 -25.72
N PRO A 31 6.51 2.84 -24.96
CA PRO A 31 5.91 2.66 -23.66
C PRO A 31 4.59 1.87 -23.78
N PRO A 32 4.24 1.03 -22.80
CA PRO A 32 2.97 0.32 -22.80
C PRO A 32 1.81 1.33 -22.82
N PRO A 33 0.66 0.95 -23.40
CA PRO A 33 -0.53 1.80 -23.38
C PRO A 33 -0.92 2.11 -21.94
N MET A 34 -1.32 3.36 -21.68
CA MET A 34 -1.81 3.77 -20.37
C MET A 34 -3.00 2.89 -19.97
N PRO A 35 -3.10 2.50 -18.68
CA PRO A 35 -4.28 1.81 -18.20
C PRO A 35 -5.53 2.66 -18.45
N PRO A 36 -6.70 2.04 -18.65
CA PRO A 36 -7.94 2.77 -18.80
C PRO A 36 -8.16 3.66 -17.57
N ILE A 37 -8.55 4.91 -17.81
CA ILE A 37 -8.92 5.85 -16.76
C ILE A 37 -10.04 5.19 -15.93
N PRO A 38 -9.90 5.07 -14.61
CA PRO A 38 -10.98 4.53 -13.78
C PRO A 38 -12.24 5.38 -14.00
N PRO A 39 -13.44 4.78 -13.97
CA PRO A 39 -14.67 5.54 -14.10
C PRO A 39 -14.67 6.66 -13.06
N GLU A 40 -14.95 7.88 -13.53
CA GLU A 40 -15.09 9.06 -12.67
C GLU A 40 -15.99 8.68 -11.49
N SER A 41 -15.49 8.86 -10.27
CA SER A 41 -16.28 8.61 -9.06
C SER A 41 -17.62 9.35 -9.19
N PRO A 42 -18.74 8.73 -8.76
CA PRO A 42 -20.03 9.39 -8.80
C PRO A 42 -19.94 10.74 -8.06
N PRO A 43 -20.63 11.78 -8.57
CA PRO A 43 -20.60 13.09 -7.93
C PRO A 43 -21.01 12.95 -6.47
N ILE A 44 -20.21 13.53 -5.58
CA ILE A 44 -20.52 13.58 -4.15
C ILE A 44 -21.91 14.22 -4.02
N PRO A 45 -22.88 13.55 -3.37
CA PRO A 45 -24.21 14.14 -3.17
C PRO A 45 -24.05 15.49 -2.48
N PRO A 46 -24.87 16.50 -2.81
CA PRO A 46 -24.80 17.80 -2.17
C PRO A 46 -24.92 17.57 -0.66
N ILE A 47 -23.96 18.14 0.08
CA ILE A 47 -23.99 18.12 1.54
C ILE A 47 -25.34 18.72 1.94
N PRO A 48 -26.20 17.99 2.67
CA PRO A 48 -27.46 18.55 3.13
C PRO A 48 -27.13 19.82 3.90
N PRO A 49 -27.91 20.91 3.73
CA PRO A 49 -27.66 22.13 4.47
C PRO A 49 -27.60 21.77 5.95
N SER A 50 -26.50 22.15 6.62
CA SER A 50 -26.37 22.00 8.06
C SER A 50 -27.66 22.49 8.70
N ALA A 51 -28.30 21.62 9.49
CA ALA A 51 -29.49 22.01 10.22
C ALA A 51 -29.19 23.33 10.95
N PRO A 52 -30.12 24.30 10.97
CA PRO A 52 -29.90 25.52 11.72
C PRO A 52 -29.54 25.16 13.16
N PRO A 53 -28.62 25.90 13.80
CA PRO A 53 -28.29 25.66 15.20
C PRO A 53 -29.60 25.66 15.98
N SER A 54 -29.79 24.62 16.79
CA SER A 54 -30.97 24.55 17.66
C SER A 54 -31.05 25.85 18.45
N PRO A 55 -32.25 26.44 18.62
CA PRO A 55 -32.39 27.63 19.43
C PRO A 55 -31.79 27.36 20.82
N PRO A 56 -31.09 28.34 21.43
CA PRO A 56 -30.57 28.15 22.77
C PRO A 56 -31.73 27.74 23.68
N PRO A 57 -31.56 26.72 24.53
CA PRO A 57 -32.61 26.30 25.44
C PRO A 57 -33.05 27.52 26.25
N SER A 58 -34.33 27.86 26.16
CA SER A 58 -34.91 28.96 26.92
C SER A 58 -34.70 28.64 28.39
N LYS A 59 -33.91 29.46 29.09
CA LYS A 59 -33.57 29.24 30.50
C LYS A 59 -34.87 29.08 31.31
N PRO A 60 -35.17 27.89 31.86
CA PRO A 60 -36.39 27.71 32.63
C PRO A 60 -36.30 28.58 33.91
N PRO A 61 -37.46 29.06 34.41
CA PRO A 61 -37.48 29.86 35.63
C PRO A 61 -36.90 29.06 36.80
N SER A 62 -35.92 29.65 37.50
CA SER A 62 -35.34 29.04 38.70
C SER A 62 -36.42 28.77 39.74
N PRO A 63 -36.56 27.53 40.25
CA PRO A 63 -37.43 27.27 41.38
C PRO A 63 -36.88 27.97 42.64
N PRO A 64 -37.76 28.37 43.58
CA PRO A 64 -37.33 29.01 44.81
C PRO A 64 -36.37 28.09 45.57
N ALA A 65 -35.22 28.66 45.95
CA ALA A 65 -34.20 27.96 46.70
C ALA A 65 -34.80 27.40 48.00
N THR A 66 -34.21 26.30 48.48
CA THR A 66 -34.18 25.87 49.89
C THR A 66 -35.02 24.66 50.36
N CYS A 67 -35.53 23.75 49.50
CA CYS A 67 -35.95 22.44 50.05
C CYS A 67 -35.70 21.21 49.18
N CYS A 68 -35.62 21.35 47.85
CA CYS A 68 -35.44 20.20 46.96
C CYS A 68 -34.26 20.44 46.01
N ARG A 69 -33.03 20.27 46.51
CA ARG A 69 -31.83 20.17 45.67
C ARG A 69 -31.91 18.80 44.98
N TYR A 70 -32.15 18.80 43.67
CA TYR A 70 -32.23 17.61 42.86
C TYR A 70 -30.93 17.49 42.03
N PRO A 71 -29.96 16.66 42.48
CA PRO A 71 -28.66 16.49 41.83
C PRO A 71 -28.80 15.83 40.47
N GLY A 72 -28.35 16.52 39.41
CA GLY A 72 -28.35 16.01 38.05
C GLY A 72 -27.53 16.89 37.11
N CYS A 73 -27.31 16.43 35.89
CA CYS A 73 -26.53 17.19 34.93
C CYS A 73 -27.40 18.24 34.23
N THR A 74 -27.11 19.52 34.43
CA THR A 74 -27.81 20.62 33.76
C THR A 74 -27.14 21.04 32.44
N ASP A 75 -26.10 20.33 31.99
CA ASP A 75 -25.39 20.64 30.75
C ASP A 75 -26.02 19.88 29.57
N SER A 76 -26.56 20.61 28.60
CA SER A 76 -27.21 20.03 27.41
C SER A 76 -26.26 19.28 26.47
N SER A 77 -24.94 19.40 26.68
CA SER A 77 -23.93 18.66 25.93
C SER A 77 -23.55 17.32 26.58
N ALA A 78 -24.10 17.00 27.76
CA ALA A 78 -23.92 15.70 28.40
C ALA A 78 -24.94 14.66 27.92
N ASP A 79 -24.55 13.39 27.93
CA ASP A 79 -25.42 12.26 27.57
C ASP A 79 -26.58 12.06 28.56
N ASN A 80 -26.43 12.53 29.79
CA ASN A 80 -27.41 12.41 30.87
C ASN A 80 -27.97 13.77 31.30
N PHE A 81 -28.14 14.69 30.35
CA PHE A 81 -28.78 15.98 30.59
C PHE A 81 -30.18 15.82 31.20
N ASP A 82 -30.41 16.44 32.34
CA ASP A 82 -31.69 16.52 33.02
C ASP A 82 -32.10 18.00 33.18
N PRO A 83 -33.11 18.47 32.43
CA PRO A 83 -33.56 19.87 32.48
C PRO A 83 -34.25 20.23 33.81
N PHE A 84 -34.58 19.25 34.65
CA PHE A 84 -35.21 19.45 35.95
C PHE A 84 -34.22 19.41 37.11
N ALA A 85 -32.94 19.11 36.85
CA ALA A 85 -31.86 19.20 37.84
C ALA A 85 -31.75 20.64 38.37
N THR A 86 -31.96 20.80 39.68
CA THR A 86 -31.88 22.11 40.36
C THR A 86 -30.50 22.36 40.96
N ASP A 87 -29.62 21.39 40.83
CA ASP A 87 -28.31 21.33 41.43
C ASP A 87 -27.26 21.09 40.33
N THR A 88 -26.57 22.15 39.97
CA THR A 88 -25.59 22.25 38.89
C THR A 88 -24.29 21.53 39.23
N ASP A 89 -24.34 20.22 39.44
CA ASP A 89 -23.15 19.40 39.68
C ASP A 89 -22.61 18.86 38.35
N LEU A 90 -21.63 19.57 37.78
CA LEU A 90 -20.94 19.16 36.54
C LEU A 90 -20.21 17.82 36.68
N SER A 91 -19.92 17.35 37.90
CA SER A 91 -19.32 16.03 38.12
C SER A 91 -20.33 14.88 37.94
N LYS A 92 -21.63 15.20 37.92
CA LYS A 92 -22.70 14.25 37.57
C LYS A 92 -22.92 14.12 36.07
N CYS A 93 -22.34 15.02 35.27
CA CYS A 93 -22.45 14.99 33.82
C CYS A 93 -21.56 13.88 33.24
N SER A 94 -22.21 12.92 32.58
CA SER A 94 -21.56 11.93 31.75
C SER A 94 -21.47 12.49 30.34
N TYR A 95 -20.25 12.81 29.91
CA TYR A 95 -20.00 13.18 28.53
C TYR A 95 -19.42 11.98 27.79
N LYS A 96 -19.75 11.80 26.50
CA LYS A 96 -19.03 10.89 25.60
C LYS A 96 -17.52 11.12 25.66
N SER A 97 -17.09 12.37 25.88
CA SER A 97 -15.68 12.72 26.05
C SER A 97 -15.08 12.25 27.37
N ASN A 98 -15.87 11.96 28.40
CA ASN A 98 -15.39 11.36 29.65
C ASN A 98 -15.07 9.86 29.46
N GLN A 99 -15.70 9.20 28.47
CA GLN A 99 -15.26 7.93 27.90
C GLN A 99 -14.32 8.12 26.70
N THR A 100 -13.47 9.15 26.72
CA THR A 100 -12.41 9.25 25.70
C THR A 100 -11.43 8.10 25.90
N VAL A 101 -11.59 7.06 25.08
CA VAL A 101 -10.61 5.99 24.96
C VAL A 101 -9.50 6.54 24.08
N VAL A 102 -8.39 6.92 24.71
CA VAL A 102 -7.21 7.41 24.02
C VAL A 102 -6.58 6.25 23.24
N GLY A 103 -6.50 6.41 21.92
CA GLY A 103 -5.96 5.42 20.99
C GLY A 103 -6.26 5.83 19.55
N CYS A 104 -5.69 5.17 18.56
CA CYS A 104 -6.07 5.41 17.17
C CYS A 104 -6.85 4.20 16.65
N THR A 105 -7.88 4.42 15.84
CA THR A 105 -8.64 3.33 15.19
C THR A 105 -7.94 2.79 13.94
N ASP A 106 -6.79 3.37 13.56
CA ASP A 106 -5.92 2.87 12.51
C ASP A 106 -5.11 1.65 13.04
N PRO A 107 -5.28 0.44 12.49
CA PRO A 107 -4.52 -0.75 12.90
C PRO A 107 -3.01 -0.63 12.70
N ARG A 108 -2.55 0.39 11.96
CA ARG A 108 -1.13 0.68 11.75
C ARG A 108 -0.54 1.58 12.84
N ALA A 109 -1.36 2.16 13.71
CA ALA A 109 -0.91 3.03 14.78
C ALA A 109 -0.35 2.21 15.96
N LEU A 110 0.71 2.72 16.60
CA LEU A 110 1.33 2.09 17.77
C LEU A 110 0.38 2.00 18.97
N ASN A 111 -0.59 2.92 19.04
CA ASN A 111 -1.63 2.98 20.05
C ASN A 111 -2.99 2.53 19.50
N TYR A 112 -3.02 1.55 18.60
CA TYR A 112 -4.28 1.02 18.06
C TYR A 112 -5.21 0.51 19.15
N ARG A 113 -6.43 1.04 19.20
CA ARG A 113 -7.57 0.44 19.92
C ARG A 113 -8.82 0.56 19.06
N SER A 114 -9.53 -0.55 18.85
CA SER A 114 -10.79 -0.58 18.09
C SER A 114 -11.85 0.36 18.67
N GLU A 115 -11.86 0.51 19.99
CA GLU A 115 -12.80 1.34 20.74
C GLU A 115 -12.33 2.79 20.91
N ALA A 116 -11.24 3.20 20.25
CA ALA A 116 -10.69 4.54 20.43
C ALA A 116 -11.62 5.62 19.87
N THR A 117 -11.87 6.65 20.67
CA THR A 117 -12.70 7.81 20.30
C THR A 117 -11.88 9.08 20.10
N THR A 118 -10.62 9.11 20.53
CA THR A 118 -9.68 10.20 20.21
C THR A 118 -8.28 9.69 19.94
N CYS A 119 -7.70 10.10 18.80
CA CYS A 119 -6.33 9.78 18.41
C CYS A 119 -5.42 10.97 18.77
N ILE A 120 -4.50 10.77 19.70
CA ILE A 120 -3.51 11.80 20.07
C ILE A 120 -2.26 11.61 19.21
N PRO A 121 -1.87 12.59 18.38
CA PRO A 121 -0.79 12.46 17.39
C PRO A 121 0.62 12.42 17.99
N LEU A 122 0.78 12.46 19.33
CA LEU A 122 2.07 12.26 20.01
C LEU A 122 2.65 10.83 19.83
N PHE A 123 1.88 9.90 19.25
CA PHE A 123 2.33 8.55 18.83
C PHE A 123 2.35 8.34 17.31
N HIS A 124 2.20 9.39 16.49
CA HIS A 124 2.64 9.31 15.10
C HIS A 124 4.16 9.40 15.08
N ALA A 125 4.83 8.28 15.36
CA ALA A 125 6.27 8.20 15.26
C ALA A 125 6.69 8.49 13.80
N PRO A 126 7.79 9.24 13.58
CA PRO A 126 8.36 9.51 12.26
C PRO A 126 9.10 8.30 11.67
N PHE A 127 8.76 7.07 12.09
CA PHE A 127 9.44 5.86 11.66
C PHE A 127 8.53 5.03 10.74
N PRO A 128 9.06 4.52 9.61
CA PRO A 128 8.28 3.72 8.67
C PRO A 128 7.66 2.52 9.39
N PRO A 129 6.44 2.11 8.99
CA PRO A 129 5.76 0.99 9.62
C PRO A 129 6.64 -0.26 9.61
N PRO A 130 6.51 -1.16 10.60
CA PRO A 130 7.22 -2.43 10.60
C PRO A 130 6.99 -3.15 9.27
N LEU A 131 8.06 -3.71 8.70
CA LEU A 131 8.01 -4.45 7.45
C LEU A 131 6.88 -5.50 7.53
N PRO A 132 6.08 -5.65 6.46
CA PRO A 132 5.05 -6.70 6.43
C PRO A 132 5.71 -8.05 6.73
N PRO A 133 4.99 -8.97 7.40
CA PRO A 133 5.51 -10.31 7.67
C PRO A 133 5.97 -10.95 6.35
N PRO A 134 7.05 -11.76 6.36
CA PRO A 134 7.53 -12.43 5.16
C PRO A 134 6.39 -13.24 4.54
N SER A 135 6.23 -13.15 3.22
CA SER A 135 5.25 -13.94 2.48
C SER A 135 5.40 -15.43 2.83
N PRO A 136 4.29 -16.18 2.94
CA PRO A 136 4.38 -17.63 3.13
C PRO A 136 5.21 -18.26 1.99
N PRO A 137 5.93 -19.36 2.27
CA PRO A 137 6.68 -20.05 1.23
C PRO A 137 5.74 -20.47 0.09
N PRO A 138 6.20 -20.45 -1.18
CA PRO A 138 5.40 -20.93 -2.28
C PRO A 138 4.98 -22.40 -2.02
N PRO A 139 3.80 -22.83 -2.50
CA PRO A 139 3.39 -24.21 -2.38
C PRO A 139 4.44 -25.13 -3.00
N SER A 140 4.62 -26.31 -2.41
CA SER A 140 5.54 -27.32 -2.92
C SER A 140 5.19 -27.66 -4.38
N PRO A 141 6.19 -27.92 -5.25
CA PRO A 141 5.92 -28.35 -6.61
C PRO A 141 5.12 -29.66 -6.59
N PRO A 142 4.23 -29.86 -7.57
CA PRO A 142 3.50 -31.12 -7.69
C PRO A 142 4.48 -32.30 -7.86
N PRO A 143 4.11 -33.51 -7.40
CA PRO A 143 4.93 -34.70 -7.59
C PRO A 143 5.22 -34.92 -9.08
N SER A 144 6.44 -35.35 -9.39
CA SER A 144 6.84 -35.65 -10.76
C SER A 144 5.92 -36.74 -11.35
N PRO A 145 5.57 -36.65 -12.65
CA PRO A 145 4.80 -37.70 -13.31
C PRO A 145 5.58 -39.02 -13.27
N PRO A 146 4.88 -40.17 -13.25
CA PRO A 146 5.54 -41.47 -13.29
C PRO A 146 6.37 -41.59 -14.58
N PRO A 147 7.53 -42.29 -14.54
CA PRO A 147 8.35 -42.50 -15.72
C PRO A 147 7.53 -43.18 -16.82
N LEU A 148 7.63 -42.64 -18.05
CA LEU A 148 7.01 -43.24 -19.21
C LEU A 148 7.51 -44.68 -19.38
N PRO A 149 6.64 -45.62 -19.79
CA PRO A 149 7.06 -46.99 -20.04
C PRO A 149 8.16 -46.98 -21.10
N LEU A 150 9.29 -47.60 -20.76
CA LEU A 150 10.44 -47.75 -21.63
C LEU A 150 9.97 -48.44 -22.91
N LEU A 151 9.99 -47.71 -24.04
CA LEU A 151 9.70 -48.28 -25.35
C LEU A 151 10.70 -49.41 -25.57
N GLN A 152 10.21 -50.65 -25.55
CA GLN A 152 11.05 -51.82 -25.79
C GLN A 152 11.69 -51.67 -27.17
N PRO A 153 12.99 -51.97 -27.34
CA PRO A 153 13.64 -51.88 -28.64
C PRO A 153 12.90 -52.75 -29.65
N LEU A 154 12.43 -52.13 -30.73
CA LEU A 154 11.85 -52.84 -31.87
C LEU A 154 12.89 -53.86 -32.35
N LEU A 155 12.60 -55.17 -32.20
CA LEU A 155 13.52 -56.19 -32.68
C LEU A 155 13.77 -55.97 -34.18
N PRO A 156 15.03 -56.05 -34.64
CA PRO A 156 15.32 -55.91 -36.06
C PRO A 156 14.64 -57.04 -36.85
N PRO A 157 14.18 -56.76 -38.09
CA PRO A 157 13.54 -57.77 -38.92
C PRO A 157 14.53 -58.91 -39.25
N PRO A 158 14.04 -60.15 -39.40
CA PRO A 158 14.88 -61.30 -39.69
C PRO A 158 15.60 -61.14 -41.04
N SER A 159 16.88 -61.54 -41.08
CA SER A 159 17.72 -61.45 -42.28
C SER A 159 17.23 -62.38 -43.41
N PRO A 160 17.36 -61.99 -44.68
CA PRO A 160 16.97 -62.83 -45.82
C PRO A 160 17.93 -64.04 -45.96
N PRO A 161 17.44 -65.17 -46.51
CA PRO A 161 18.22 -66.39 -46.63
C PRO A 161 19.35 -66.24 -47.66
N PRO A 162 20.48 -66.97 -47.47
CA PRO A 162 21.61 -66.88 -48.40
C PRO A 162 21.27 -67.50 -49.75
N HIS A 163 21.58 -66.75 -50.82
CA HIS A 163 21.59 -67.28 -52.18
C HIS A 163 22.76 -68.27 -52.32
N LEU A 164 22.45 -69.52 -52.63
CA LEU A 164 23.41 -70.54 -53.08
C LEU A 164 23.81 -70.26 -54.55
N PRO A 165 25.03 -70.67 -54.96
CA PRO A 165 25.71 -70.18 -56.16
C PRO A 165 25.11 -70.64 -57.49
#